data_AF-A0A2E8T4B6-F1
#
_entry.id   AF-A0A2E8T4B6-F1
#
_cell.length_a   1.000
_cell.length_b   1.000
_cell.length_c   1.000
_cell.angle_alpha   90.00
_cell.angle_beta   90.00
_cell.angle_gamma   90.00
#
_symmetry.space_group_name_H-M   'P 1'
#
loop_
_entity.id
_entity.type
_entity.pdbx_description
1 polymer ?
#
loop_
_entity_poly.entity_id
_entity_poly.type
_entity_poly.pdbx_seq_one_letter_code
_entity_poly.pdbx_strand_id
1 'polypeptide(L)'
;MSYVTVSNWNLESWDDSMLGIAQDKFVPMIQALGATTVSMVRTGDLSMMVVTHYPDGETAKIAAEKISEIRSEAAAEFSMSLVSVQAGEVLASG
;
A
#
# COMPACT_ATOMS: atom_id res chain seq x y z
N MET A 1 14.63 -5.69 12.21
CA MET A 1 13.58 -6.72 12.01
C MET A 1 12.69 -6.23 10.89
N SER A 2 12.23 -7.12 10.01
CA SER A 2 11.37 -6.72 8.90
C SER A 2 10.13 -6.01 9.40
N TYR A 3 9.66 -5.03 8.65
CA TYR A 3 8.51 -4.21 9.03
C TYR A 3 7.49 -4.25 7.92
N VAL A 4 6.20 -4.29 8.26
CA VAL A 4 5.13 -4.34 7.27
C VAL A 4 4.15 -3.22 7.54
N THR A 5 3.71 -2.57 6.46
CA THR A 5 2.55 -1.70 6.50
C THR A 5 1.44 -2.29 5.65
N VAL A 6 0.22 -2.21 6.16
CA VAL A 6 -0.99 -2.66 5.50
C VAL A 6 -1.94 -1.48 5.42
N SER A 7 -2.49 -1.20 4.24
CA SER A 7 -3.63 -0.29 4.10
C SER A 7 -4.80 -1.02 3.50
N ASN A 8 -5.96 -0.84 4.10
CA ASN A 8 -7.23 -1.33 3.59
C ASN A 8 -7.98 -0.19 2.92
N TRP A 9 -8.56 -0.51 1.77
CA TRP A 9 -9.22 0.43 0.89
C TRP A 9 -10.58 -0.09 0.47
N ASN A 10 -11.52 0.83 0.33
CA ASN A 10 -12.81 0.59 -0.25
C ASN A 10 -12.97 1.45 -1.51
N LEU A 11 -13.32 0.82 -2.62
CA LEU A 11 -13.54 1.46 -3.90
C LEU A 11 -15.04 1.65 -4.12
N GLU A 12 -15.43 2.70 -4.86
CA GLU A 12 -16.82 2.85 -5.31
C GLU A 12 -17.09 2.02 -6.57
N SER A 13 -16.07 1.84 -7.42
CA SER A 13 -16.13 1.01 -8.61
C SER A 13 -14.76 0.39 -8.90
N TRP A 14 -14.76 -0.80 -9.49
CA TRP A 14 -13.55 -1.50 -9.90
C TRP A 14 -13.35 -1.34 -11.41
N ASP A 15 -12.24 -0.72 -11.80
CA ASP A 15 -11.81 -0.65 -13.20
C ASP A 15 -10.43 -1.30 -13.33
N ASP A 16 -10.24 -2.12 -14.35
CA ASP A 16 -8.96 -2.76 -14.66
C ASP A 16 -7.86 -1.72 -14.95
N SER A 17 -8.23 -0.51 -15.38
CA SER A 17 -7.30 0.62 -15.53
C SER A 17 -6.65 1.04 -14.21
N MET A 18 -7.37 0.92 -13.08
CA MET A 18 -6.84 1.22 -11.76
C MET A 18 -5.70 0.29 -11.38
N LEU A 19 -5.83 -1.00 -11.71
CA LEU A 19 -4.79 -1.99 -11.42
C LEU A 19 -3.51 -1.68 -12.20
N GLY A 20 -3.65 -1.26 -13.46
CA GLY A 20 -2.52 -0.85 -14.30
C GLY A 20 -1.79 0.36 -13.72
N ILE A 21 -2.50 1.41 -13.34
CA ILE A 21 -1.87 2.60 -12.73
C ILE A 21 -1.26 2.24 -11.37
N ALA A 22 -1.95 1.41 -10.57
CA ALA A 22 -1.42 0.92 -9.31
C ALA A 22 -0.11 0.15 -9.49
N GLN A 23 -0.01 -0.69 -10.53
CA GLN A 23 1.19 -1.47 -10.84
C GLN A 23 2.31 -0.65 -11.49
N ASP A 24 1.98 0.30 -12.36
CA ASP A 24 2.98 1.06 -13.14
C ASP A 24 3.46 2.33 -12.43
N LYS A 25 2.62 2.94 -11.59
CA LYS A 25 2.91 4.19 -10.89
C LYS A 25 3.14 3.93 -9.40
N PHE A 26 2.17 3.35 -8.72
CA PHE A 26 2.17 3.25 -7.26
C PHE A 26 3.17 2.21 -6.73
N VAL A 27 3.21 0.99 -7.28
CA VAL A 27 4.15 -0.05 -6.86
C VAL A 27 5.62 0.42 -6.97
N PRO A 28 6.08 0.99 -8.10
CA PRO A 28 7.45 1.48 -8.23
C PRO A 28 7.76 2.65 -7.30
N MET A 29 6.81 3.57 -7.07
CA MET A 29 6.98 4.65 -6.09
C MET A 29 7.19 4.11 -4.67
N ILE A 30 6.40 3.10 -4.27
CA ILE A 30 6.52 2.46 -2.96
C ILE A 30 7.86 1.72 -2.84
N GLN A 31 8.28 1.00 -3.89
CA GLN A 31 9.59 0.34 -3.95
C GLN A 31 10.75 1.33 -3.88
N ALA A 32 10.63 2.49 -4.54
CA ALA A 32 11.64 3.55 -4.50
C ALA A 32 11.84 4.14 -3.08
N LEU A 33 10.85 4.01 -2.20
CA LEU A 33 10.93 4.41 -0.78
C LEU A 33 11.63 3.36 0.11
N GLY A 34 12.19 2.29 -0.48
CA GLY A 34 12.91 1.24 0.24
C GLY A 34 12.05 0.05 0.62
N ALA A 35 10.83 -0.08 0.06
CA ALA A 35 10.06 -1.30 0.21
C ALA A 35 10.74 -2.46 -0.54
N THR A 36 10.86 -3.59 0.13
CA THR A 36 11.36 -4.85 -0.47
C THR A 36 10.31 -5.47 -1.38
N THR A 37 9.05 -5.45 -0.94
CA THR A 37 7.94 -6.08 -1.67
C THR A 37 6.67 -5.26 -1.47
N VAL A 38 5.86 -5.14 -2.52
CA VAL A 38 4.54 -4.54 -2.48
C VAL A 38 3.54 -5.52 -3.05
N SER A 39 2.52 -5.86 -2.28
CA SER A 39 1.47 -6.78 -2.67
C SER A 39 0.13 -6.07 -2.60
N MET A 40 -0.52 -5.91 -3.75
CA MET A 40 -1.89 -5.43 -3.82
C MET A 40 -2.80 -6.65 -3.88
N VAL A 41 -3.66 -6.80 -2.87
CA VAL A 41 -4.52 -7.96 -2.70
C VAL A 41 -5.97 -7.47 -2.70
N ARG A 42 -6.77 -8.01 -3.61
CA ARG A 42 -8.21 -7.78 -3.61
C ARG A 42 -8.83 -8.61 -2.49
N THR A 43 -9.47 -7.96 -1.52
CA THR A 43 -10.09 -8.62 -0.35
C THR A 43 -11.58 -8.85 -0.52
N GLY A 44 -12.19 -8.24 -1.54
CA GLY A 44 -13.61 -8.36 -1.85
C GLY A 44 -13.96 -7.71 -3.19
N ASP A 45 -15.26 -7.62 -3.51
CA ASP A 45 -15.71 -7.09 -4.80
C ASP A 45 -15.30 -5.63 -5.03
N LEU A 46 -15.37 -4.82 -3.97
CA LEU A 46 -15.01 -3.40 -3.98
C LEU A 46 -14.01 -3.05 -2.87
N SER A 47 -13.29 -4.03 -2.36
CA SER A 47 -12.29 -3.82 -1.30
C SER A 47 -10.94 -4.39 -1.69
N MET A 48 -9.89 -3.66 -1.35
CA MET A 48 -8.51 -4.07 -1.56
C MET A 48 -7.65 -3.76 -0.35
N MET A 49 -6.54 -4.47 -0.25
CA MET A 49 -5.50 -4.20 0.73
C MET A 49 -4.15 -4.10 0.01
N VAL A 50 -3.32 -3.18 0.46
CA VAL A 50 -1.94 -3.03 0.00
C VAL A 50 -1.03 -3.38 1.16
N VAL A 51 -0.24 -4.42 0.99
CA VAL A 51 0.73 -4.93 1.95
C VAL A 51 2.12 -4.57 1.44
N THR A 52 2.85 -3.74 2.19
CA THR A 52 4.19 -3.31 1.85
C THR A 52 5.17 -3.85 2.88
N HIS A 53 6.17 -4.59 2.41
CA HIS A 53 7.26 -5.12 3.22
C HIS A 53 8.47 -4.21 3.14
N TYR A 54 9.06 -3.92 4.29
CA TYR A 54 10.27 -3.14 4.45
C TYR A 54 11.35 -3.99 5.14
N PRO A 55 12.63 -3.72 4.85
CA PRO A 55 13.74 -4.43 5.49
C PRO A 55 13.82 -4.13 6.99
N ASP A 56 13.44 -2.91 7.40
CA ASP A 56 13.47 -2.45 8.78
C ASP A 56 12.40 -1.38 9.05
N GLY A 57 12.15 -1.13 10.34
CA GLY A 57 11.16 -0.15 10.80
C GLY A 57 11.57 1.31 10.57
N GLU A 58 12.86 1.60 10.40
CA GLU A 58 13.33 2.98 10.15
C GLU A 58 13.00 3.39 8.71
N THR A 59 13.32 2.53 7.75
CA THR A 59 12.91 2.63 6.35
C THR A 59 11.39 2.72 6.23
N ALA A 60 10.66 1.87 6.95
CA ALA A 60 9.20 1.93 6.95
C ALA A 60 8.65 3.25 7.51
N LYS A 61 9.29 3.82 8.53
CA LYS A 61 8.89 5.10 9.13
C LYS A 61 9.16 6.27 8.18
N ILE A 62 10.32 6.29 7.52
CA ILE A 62 10.66 7.30 6.50
C ILE A 62 9.70 7.18 5.31
N ALA A 63 9.42 5.96 4.87
CA ALA A 63 8.47 5.70 3.81
C ALA A 63 7.04 6.09 4.23
N ALA A 64 6.63 5.92 5.49
CA ALA A 64 5.26 6.14 5.93
C ALA A 64 4.71 7.54 5.60
N GLU A 65 5.53 8.59 5.72
CA GLU A 65 5.12 9.96 5.34
C GLU A 65 4.81 10.04 3.85
N LYS A 66 5.71 9.53 3.01
CA LYS A 66 5.54 9.53 1.55
C LYS A 66 4.44 8.60 1.08
N ILE A 67 4.29 7.46 1.72
CA ILE A 67 3.16 6.57 1.49
C ILE A 67 1.86 7.28 1.82
N SER A 68 1.77 8.06 2.92
CA SER A 68 0.56 8.81 3.24
C SER A 68 0.17 9.83 2.16
N GLU A 69 1.16 10.51 1.55
CA GLU A 69 0.95 11.39 0.39
C GLU A 69 0.42 10.58 -0.81
N ILE A 70 1.11 9.50 -1.18
CA ILE A 70 0.73 8.59 -2.27
C ILE A 70 -0.69 8.04 -2.07
N ARG A 71 -1.03 7.65 -0.84
CA ARG A 71 -2.36 7.17 -0.46
C ARG A 71 -3.42 8.25 -0.66
N SER A 72 -3.13 9.48 -0.27
CA SER A 72 -4.06 10.60 -0.47
C SER A 72 -4.27 10.92 -1.94
N GLU A 73 -3.20 10.84 -2.75
CA GLU A 73 -3.28 11.00 -4.21
C GLU A 73 -4.12 9.89 -4.84
N ALA A 74 -3.89 8.62 -4.48
CA ALA A 74 -4.69 7.49 -4.94
C ALA A 74 -6.17 7.65 -4.57
N ALA A 75 -6.47 8.09 -3.34
CA ALA A 75 -7.83 8.33 -2.87
C ALA A 75 -8.55 9.38 -3.74
N ALA A 76 -7.85 10.47 -4.08
CA ALA A 76 -8.39 11.54 -4.92
C ALA A 76 -8.54 11.10 -6.39
N GLU A 77 -7.55 10.40 -6.94
CA GLU A 77 -7.51 9.98 -8.35
C GLU A 77 -8.53 8.88 -8.65
N PHE A 78 -8.71 7.93 -7.74
CA PHE A 78 -9.57 6.77 -7.94
C PHE A 78 -10.90 6.84 -7.19
N SER A 79 -11.18 7.94 -6.49
CA SER A 79 -12.36 8.06 -5.61
C SER A 79 -12.48 6.88 -4.65
N MET A 80 -11.35 6.42 -4.12
CA MET A 80 -11.29 5.32 -3.15
C MET A 80 -11.12 5.86 -1.74
N SER A 81 -11.76 5.20 -0.78
CA SER A 81 -11.72 5.56 0.63
C SER A 81 -10.78 4.64 1.40
N LEU A 82 -9.87 5.24 2.15
CA LEU A 82 -8.99 4.51 3.07
C LEU A 82 -9.81 4.08 4.30
N VAL A 83 -9.90 2.76 4.52
CA VAL A 83 -10.65 2.17 5.64
C VAL A 83 -9.78 2.12 6.90
N SER A 84 -8.55 1.62 6.75
CA SER A 84 -7.62 1.51 7.86
C SER A 84 -6.18 1.43 7.38
N VAL A 85 -5.26 1.82 8.26
CA VAL A 85 -3.82 1.64 8.08
C VAL A 85 -3.30 0.93 9.31
N GLN A 86 -2.54 -0.13 9.09
CA GLN A 86 -1.86 -0.91 10.12
C GLN A 86 -0.37 -0.93 9.78
N ALA A 87 0.46 -0.90 10.80
CA ALA A 87 1.91 -0.88 10.65
C ALA A 87 2.51 -1.64 11.84
N GLY A 88 3.48 -2.51 11.59
CA GLY A 88 4.06 -3.33 12.65
C GLY A 88 5.31 -4.08 12.24
N GLU A 89 6.08 -4.48 13.24
CA GLU A 89 7.22 -5.36 13.06
C GLU A 89 6.75 -6.80 12.80
N VAL A 90 7.44 -7.48 11.89
CA VAL A 90 7.22 -8.89 11.60
C VAL A 90 7.82 -9.71 12.73
N LEU A 91 6.94 -10.30 13.55
CA LEU A 91 7.34 -11.15 14.68
C LEU A 91 7.67 -12.59 14.26
N ALA A 92 7.08 -13.06 13.16
CA ALA A 92 7.35 -14.37 12.57
C ALA A 92 7.06 -14.33 11.06
N SER A 93 7.96 -14.91 10.26
CA SER A 93 7.81 -15.12 8.82
C SER A 93 8.45 -16.46 8.44
N GLY A 94 7.81 -17.23 7.55
CA GLY A 94 8.28 -18.53 7.08
C GLY A 94 8.57 -18.55 5.60
#